data_AF-A0A372QAH1-F1
#
_entry.id   AF-A0A372QAH1-F1
#
_cell.length_a   1.000
_cell.length_b   1.000
_cell.length_c   1.000
_cell.angle_alpha   90.00
_cell.angle_beta   90.00
_cell.angle_gamma   90.00
#
_symmetry.space_group_name_H-M   'P 1'
#
loop_
_entity.id
_entity.type
_entity.pdbx_description
1 polymer ?
#
loop_
_entity_poly.entity_id
_entity_poly.type
_entity_poly.pdbx_seq_one_letter_code
_entity_poly.pdbx_strand_id
1 'polypeptide(L)'
;NSDNKAVKSLDGLVVINGNSAQFADVFSERQTSNGEDIITGLQEKWYTTSKNLTIDDIKKEHDKNNNAFNLANNQKLKNKLENTRIVTVMFTSQLFEGNVNDMPDDCLVIARKNFEQYFGPLFSSRLIFDIVGELNLNYAEPQRIEAMIKDIRPETSRKICEKRPFYGVEDLLGKRWDKDCEARLKRCRTQLEQCSYAPYSFLENYSNSNIDDTDTEMVSVDDDE
;
A
#
# COMPACT_ATOMS: atom_id res chain seq x y z
N ASN A 1 20.88 4.54 9.07
CA ASN A 1 21.44 3.19 9.28
C ASN A 1 20.54 2.17 8.60
N SER A 2 20.80 1.92 7.32
CA SER A 2 20.15 0.87 6.55
C SER A 2 20.80 -0.46 6.91
N ASP A 3 20.26 -1.10 7.94
CA ASP A 3 20.53 -2.51 8.21
C ASP A 3 19.95 -3.32 7.06
N ASN A 4 20.81 -3.65 6.10
CA ASN A 4 20.59 -4.68 5.09
C ASN A 4 20.45 -6.05 5.79
N LYS A 5 19.32 -6.29 6.45
CA LYS A 5 18.98 -7.61 6.97
C LYS A 5 18.40 -8.43 5.82
N ALA A 6 19.15 -9.47 5.44
CA ALA A 6 18.70 -10.50 4.52
C ALA A 6 17.32 -11.03 4.96
N VAL A 7 16.31 -10.80 4.13
CA VAL A 7 14.97 -11.36 4.31
C VAL A 7 15.03 -12.84 3.93
N LYS A 8 14.47 -13.69 4.80
CA LYS A 8 14.44 -15.16 4.72
C LYS A 8 14.27 -15.71 3.29
N SER A 9 15.07 -16.73 2.97
CA SER A 9 14.94 -17.56 1.77
C SER A 9 13.54 -18.19 1.70
N LEU A 10 12.80 -17.82 0.66
CA LEU A 10 11.54 -18.43 0.21
C LEU A 10 11.87 -19.20 -1.08
N ASP A 11 12.43 -20.41 -0.99
CA ASP A 11 12.69 -21.37 -2.10
C ASP A 11 12.87 -20.77 -3.52
N GLY A 12 13.66 -19.70 -3.62
CA GLY A 12 13.67 -18.84 -4.79
C GLY A 12 14.60 -17.64 -4.59
N LEU A 13 15.10 -17.11 -5.70
CA LEU A 13 16.00 -15.96 -5.71
C LEU A 13 15.19 -14.68 -5.90
N VAL A 14 15.34 -13.72 -4.99
CA VAL A 14 14.79 -12.35 -5.15
C VAL A 14 15.95 -11.40 -5.38
N VAL A 15 15.86 -10.60 -6.45
CA VAL A 15 16.87 -9.60 -6.83
C VAL A 15 16.20 -8.25 -6.88
N ILE A 16 16.78 -7.28 -6.16
CA ILE A 16 16.39 -5.87 -6.21
C ILE A 16 17.35 -5.16 -7.15
N ASN A 17 16.83 -4.58 -8.22
CA ASN A 17 17.59 -3.84 -9.20
C ASN A 17 17.60 -2.34 -8.89
N GLY A 18 18.47 -1.60 -9.58
CA GLY A 18 18.48 -0.13 -9.49
C GLY A 18 17.33 0.50 -10.27
N ASN A 19 16.85 1.65 -9.81
CA ASN A 19 15.92 2.48 -10.58
C ASN A 19 16.50 2.76 -11.99
N SER A 20 15.67 2.65 -13.03
CA SER A 20 16.05 2.69 -14.47
C SER A 20 16.75 1.45 -15.02
N ALA A 21 16.62 0.30 -14.35
CA ALA A 21 17.08 -0.98 -14.87
C ALA A 21 16.51 -1.32 -16.26
N GLN A 22 17.29 -2.03 -17.06
CA GLN A 22 16.87 -2.53 -18.37
C GLN A 22 15.93 -3.75 -18.29
N PHE A 23 15.79 -4.35 -17.11
CA PHE A 23 14.89 -5.45 -16.79
C PHE A 23 14.49 -5.32 -15.32
N ALA A 24 13.17 -5.34 -15.04
CA ALA A 24 12.54 -5.38 -13.70
C ALA A 24 13.20 -4.57 -12.56
N ASP A 25 12.41 -3.75 -11.86
CA ASP A 25 12.92 -3.04 -10.67
C ASP A 25 13.19 -4.03 -9.53
N VAL A 26 12.34 -5.04 -9.37
CA VAL A 26 12.58 -6.21 -8.49
C VAL A 26 12.14 -7.45 -9.26
N PHE A 27 12.85 -8.57 -9.13
CA PHE A 27 12.36 -9.83 -9.69
C PHE A 27 12.57 -11.03 -8.79
N SER A 28 11.71 -12.02 -8.94
CA SER A 28 11.85 -13.32 -8.30
C SER A 28 11.82 -14.44 -9.32
N GLU A 29 12.73 -15.39 -9.19
CA GLU A 29 12.72 -16.62 -9.96
C GLU A 29 12.18 -17.77 -9.11
N ARG A 30 11.23 -18.52 -9.66
CA ARG A 30 10.63 -19.71 -9.04
C ARG A 30 10.37 -20.79 -10.09
N GLN A 31 10.36 -22.03 -9.64
CA GLN A 31 9.94 -23.16 -10.46
C GLN A 31 8.52 -23.60 -10.07
N THR A 32 7.67 -23.88 -11.05
CA THR A 32 6.33 -24.43 -10.81
C THR A 32 6.42 -25.89 -10.37
N SER A 33 5.32 -26.42 -9.84
CA SER A 33 5.20 -27.86 -9.54
C SER A 33 5.45 -28.76 -10.75
N ASN A 34 5.30 -28.22 -11.96
CA ASN A 34 5.48 -28.94 -13.22
C ASN A 34 6.91 -28.81 -13.78
N GLY A 35 7.81 -28.12 -13.07
CA GLY A 35 9.20 -27.93 -13.48
C GLY A 35 9.44 -26.75 -14.42
N GLU A 36 8.45 -25.89 -14.65
CA GLU A 36 8.61 -24.69 -15.49
C GLU A 36 9.21 -23.54 -14.68
N ASP A 37 10.25 -22.89 -15.22
CA ASP A 37 10.83 -21.71 -14.61
C ASP A 37 9.97 -20.47 -14.93
N ILE A 38 9.62 -19.72 -13.90
CA ILE A 38 8.90 -18.45 -13.98
C ILE A 38 9.72 -17.35 -13.32
N ILE A 39 9.86 -16.24 -14.03
CA ILE A 39 10.35 -14.99 -13.43
C ILE A 39 9.17 -14.05 -13.26
N THR A 40 8.96 -13.58 -12.04
CA THR A 40 8.04 -12.47 -11.76
C THR A 40 8.84 -11.19 -11.68
N GLY A 41 8.68 -10.30 -12.65
CA GLY A 41 9.31 -8.98 -12.69
C GLY A 41 8.35 -7.91 -12.17
N LEU A 42 8.66 -7.33 -11.02
CA LEU A 42 7.97 -6.17 -10.46
C LEU A 42 8.50 -4.89 -11.09
N GLN A 43 7.57 -4.04 -11.49
CA GLN A 43 7.82 -2.73 -12.10
C GLN A 43 7.16 -1.67 -11.22
N GLU A 44 7.99 -0.87 -10.58
CA GLU A 44 7.56 0.10 -9.58
C GLU A 44 7.29 1.46 -10.24
N LYS A 45 6.02 1.83 -10.37
CA LYS A 45 5.60 3.13 -10.90
C LYS A 45 5.00 3.96 -9.77
N TRP A 46 5.88 4.60 -9.00
CA TRP A 46 5.50 5.53 -7.94
C TRP A 46 5.31 6.95 -8.49
N TYR A 47 4.57 7.80 -7.76
CA TYR A 47 4.49 9.21 -8.14
C TYR A 47 4.82 10.24 -7.08
N THR A 48 5.50 11.26 -7.60
CA THR A 48 5.54 12.68 -7.23
C THR A 48 4.79 13.60 -8.24
N THR A 49 4.10 13.10 -9.28
CA THR A 49 3.29 13.90 -10.23
C THR A 49 1.98 13.19 -10.64
N SER A 50 1.16 13.78 -11.51
CA SER A 50 -0.28 13.44 -11.66
C SER A 50 -0.65 12.58 -12.88
N LYS A 51 0.31 11.90 -13.56
CA LYS A 51 -0.01 11.12 -14.77
C LYS A 51 -0.72 9.81 -14.39
N ASN A 52 -1.59 9.36 -15.27
CA ASN A 52 -2.23 8.06 -15.16
C ASN A 52 -1.34 6.99 -15.79
N LEU A 53 -1.34 5.79 -15.19
CA LEU A 53 -0.75 4.61 -15.80
C LEU A 53 -1.69 4.11 -16.90
N THR A 54 -1.16 3.92 -18.11
CA THR A 54 -1.92 3.45 -19.27
C THR A 54 -1.57 2.01 -19.64
N ILE A 55 -2.40 1.37 -20.45
CA ILE A 55 -2.11 0.04 -21.01
C ILE A 55 -0.84 0.04 -21.86
N ASP A 56 -0.58 1.13 -22.60
CA ASP A 56 0.63 1.23 -23.42
C ASP A 56 1.90 1.32 -22.56
N ASP A 57 1.84 1.99 -21.41
CA ASP A 57 2.95 1.98 -20.44
C ASP A 57 3.23 0.54 -19.93
N ILE A 58 2.18 -0.25 -19.70
CA ILE A 58 2.29 -1.66 -19.26
C ILE A 58 2.88 -2.52 -20.38
N LYS A 59 2.36 -2.42 -21.61
CA LYS A 59 2.87 -3.12 -22.79
C LYS A 59 4.35 -2.85 -22.99
N LYS A 60 4.76 -1.59 -22.87
CA LYS A 60 6.17 -1.21 -23.01
C LYS A 60 7.07 -1.90 -21.98
N GLU A 61 6.68 -1.94 -20.71
CA GLU A 61 7.48 -2.64 -19.69
C GLU A 61 7.45 -4.16 -19.87
N HIS A 62 6.30 -4.73 -20.27
CA HIS A 62 6.17 -6.15 -20.61
C HIS A 62 7.10 -6.56 -21.76
N ASP A 63 7.05 -5.84 -22.88
CA ASP A 63 7.88 -6.09 -24.06
C ASP A 63 9.37 -5.95 -23.71
N LYS A 64 9.71 -4.94 -22.91
CA LYS A 64 11.08 -4.75 -22.43
C LYS A 64 11.54 -5.95 -21.58
N ASN A 65 10.69 -6.46 -20.69
CA ASN A 65 11.02 -7.61 -19.86
C ASN A 65 11.16 -8.90 -20.69
N ASN A 66 10.24 -9.15 -21.62
CA ASN A 66 10.31 -10.31 -22.52
C ASN A 66 11.52 -10.27 -23.45
N ASN A 67 12.00 -9.08 -23.81
CA ASN A 67 13.19 -8.92 -24.65
C ASN A 67 14.51 -8.88 -23.88
N ALA A 68 14.51 -9.12 -22.56
CA ALA A 68 15.71 -9.02 -21.74
C ALA A 68 16.81 -10.03 -22.12
N PHE A 69 16.46 -11.14 -22.77
CA PHE A 69 17.44 -12.10 -23.30
C PHE A 69 18.40 -11.46 -24.33
N ASN A 70 17.98 -10.41 -25.04
CA ASN A 70 18.84 -9.66 -25.96
C ASN A 70 19.95 -8.88 -25.25
N LEU A 71 19.80 -8.66 -23.94
CA LEU A 71 20.78 -7.97 -23.09
C LEU A 71 21.75 -8.94 -22.41
N ALA A 72 21.49 -10.26 -22.50
CA ALA A 72 22.33 -11.26 -21.86
C ALA A 72 23.72 -11.30 -22.51
N ASN A 73 24.76 -11.19 -21.67
CA ASN A 73 26.16 -11.15 -22.11
C ASN A 73 26.75 -12.54 -22.43
N ASN A 74 25.99 -13.62 -22.26
CA ASN A 74 26.43 -14.97 -22.56
C ASN A 74 25.27 -15.87 -23.02
N GLN A 75 25.61 -16.87 -23.83
CA GLN A 75 24.64 -17.74 -24.48
C GLN A 75 23.81 -18.58 -23.50
N LYS A 76 24.39 -18.98 -22.36
CA LYS A 76 23.69 -19.79 -21.36
C LYS A 76 22.54 -18.99 -20.72
N LEU A 77 22.81 -17.75 -20.32
CA LEU A 77 21.81 -16.85 -19.77
C LEU A 77 20.76 -16.45 -20.82
N LYS A 78 21.20 -16.18 -22.06
CA LYS A 78 20.30 -15.90 -23.18
C LYS A 78 19.31 -17.04 -23.39
N ASN A 79 19.79 -18.27 -23.54
CA ASN A 79 18.95 -19.46 -23.70
C ASN A 79 18.01 -19.67 -22.51
N LYS A 80 18.47 -19.40 -21.28
CA LYS A 80 17.63 -19.51 -20.08
C LYS A 80 16.45 -18.53 -20.17
N LEU A 81 16.74 -17.25 -20.40
CA LEU A 81 15.73 -16.19 -20.45
C LEU A 81 14.76 -16.37 -21.63
N GLU A 82 15.23 -16.82 -22.79
CA GLU A 82 14.38 -17.13 -23.95
C GLU A 82 13.34 -18.23 -23.67
N ASN A 83 13.65 -19.18 -22.77
CA ASN A 83 12.77 -20.29 -22.42
C ASN A 83 12.04 -20.11 -21.08
N THR A 84 12.24 -18.98 -20.40
CA THR A 84 11.61 -18.70 -19.11
C THR A 84 10.34 -17.87 -19.33
N ARG A 85 9.23 -18.26 -18.71
CA ARG A 85 8.01 -17.42 -18.74
C ARG A 85 8.20 -16.22 -17.81
N ILE A 86 8.01 -15.01 -18.33
CA ILE A 86 8.19 -13.77 -17.56
C ILE A 86 6.83 -13.14 -17.31
N VAL A 87 6.44 -13.09 -16.04
CA VAL A 87 5.23 -12.39 -15.58
C VAL A 87 5.61 -10.99 -15.13
N THR A 88 5.06 -9.97 -15.78
CA THR A 88 5.28 -8.57 -15.42
C THR A 88 4.19 -8.09 -14.46
N VAL A 89 4.59 -7.64 -13.28
CA VAL A 89 3.68 -7.10 -12.27
C VAL A 89 3.95 -5.62 -12.12
N MET A 90 2.99 -4.81 -12.54
CA MET A 90 3.01 -3.35 -12.38
C MET A 90 2.49 -3.01 -10.99
N PHE A 91 3.34 -2.42 -10.16
CA PHE A 91 2.99 -1.97 -8.84
C PHE A 91 3.02 -0.45 -8.79
N THR A 92 1.87 0.16 -8.49
CA THR A 92 1.72 1.60 -8.70
C THR A 92 0.77 2.28 -7.72
N SER A 93 1.08 3.53 -7.38
CA SER A 93 0.14 4.45 -6.74
C SER A 93 -0.62 5.34 -7.72
N GLN A 94 -0.28 5.28 -9.01
CA GLN A 94 -0.94 6.06 -10.06
C GLN A 94 -2.37 5.56 -10.26
N LEU A 95 -3.25 6.43 -10.72
CA LEU A 95 -4.54 6.00 -11.25
C LEU A 95 -4.28 5.16 -12.51
N PHE A 96 -4.93 3.99 -12.57
CA PHE A 96 -4.91 3.13 -13.74
C PHE A 96 -6.23 3.26 -14.48
N GLU A 97 -6.16 3.84 -15.67
CA GLU A 97 -7.26 4.01 -16.61
C GLU A 97 -7.05 3.06 -17.78
N GLY A 98 -7.72 1.91 -17.73
CA GLY A 98 -7.61 0.88 -18.76
C GLY A 98 -8.53 -0.31 -18.46
N ASN A 99 -8.95 -1.00 -19.52
CA ASN A 99 -9.63 -2.27 -19.43
C ASN A 99 -8.59 -3.39 -19.25
N VAL A 100 -8.75 -4.18 -18.20
CA VAL A 100 -7.85 -5.29 -17.86
C VAL A 100 -7.79 -6.33 -18.99
N ASN A 101 -8.88 -6.47 -19.77
CA ASN A 101 -8.95 -7.40 -20.90
C ASN A 101 -8.06 -7.00 -22.09
N ASP A 102 -7.60 -5.75 -22.14
CA ASP A 102 -6.73 -5.26 -23.21
C ASP A 102 -5.23 -5.32 -22.83
N MET A 103 -4.92 -5.85 -21.65
CA MET A 103 -3.54 -6.07 -21.19
C MET A 103 -2.94 -7.31 -21.87
N PRO A 104 -1.60 -7.35 -22.05
CA PRO A 104 -0.93 -8.58 -22.46
C PRO A 104 -1.18 -9.71 -21.49
N ASP A 105 -1.12 -10.95 -21.99
CA ASP A 105 -0.95 -12.12 -21.14
C ASP A 105 0.30 -11.94 -20.26
N ASP A 106 0.33 -12.62 -19.12
CA ASP A 106 1.44 -12.53 -18.16
C ASP A 106 1.69 -11.12 -17.64
N CYS A 107 0.67 -10.26 -17.64
CA CYS A 107 0.67 -8.98 -16.96
C CYS A 107 -0.31 -8.92 -15.80
N LEU A 108 0.12 -8.31 -14.70
CA LEU A 108 -0.73 -7.98 -13.56
C LEU A 108 -0.55 -6.51 -13.20
N VAL A 109 -1.65 -5.82 -12.88
CA VAL A 109 -1.61 -4.45 -12.37
C VAL A 109 -2.17 -4.42 -10.96
N ILE A 110 -1.32 -4.04 -10.03
CA ILE A 110 -1.66 -3.77 -8.65
C ILE A 110 -1.55 -2.25 -8.48
N ALA A 111 -2.70 -1.59 -8.45
CA ALA A 111 -2.86 -0.14 -8.33
C ALA A 111 -3.62 0.22 -7.05
N ARG A 112 -3.62 1.50 -6.65
CA ARG A 112 -4.33 1.98 -5.44
C ARG A 112 -5.72 1.37 -5.25
N LYS A 113 -6.52 1.28 -6.33
CA LYS A 113 -7.91 0.79 -6.30
C LYS A 113 -8.07 -0.68 -5.92
N ASN A 114 -7.03 -1.51 -6.10
CA ASN A 114 -7.10 -2.95 -5.83
C ASN A 114 -6.06 -3.42 -4.81
N PHE A 115 -5.29 -2.53 -4.17
CA PHE A 115 -4.36 -2.92 -3.11
C PHE A 115 -5.03 -3.77 -2.03
N GLU A 116 -6.24 -3.37 -1.60
CA GLU A 116 -6.97 -4.09 -0.54
C GLU A 116 -7.22 -5.56 -0.90
N GLN A 117 -7.51 -5.85 -2.17
CA GLN A 117 -7.71 -7.20 -2.65
C GLN A 117 -6.44 -8.07 -2.50
N TYR A 118 -5.26 -7.50 -2.71
CA TYR A 118 -4.00 -8.25 -2.69
C TYR A 118 -3.34 -8.30 -1.31
N PHE A 119 -3.48 -7.26 -0.49
CA PHE A 119 -2.75 -7.14 0.78
C PHE A 119 -3.64 -6.98 2.01
N GLY A 120 -4.96 -6.91 1.81
CA GLY A 120 -5.93 -6.61 2.86
C GLY A 120 -6.02 -5.11 3.21
N PRO A 121 -7.08 -4.69 3.92
CA PRO A 121 -7.40 -3.28 4.16
C PRO A 121 -6.34 -2.57 4.99
N LEU A 122 -5.82 -3.24 6.03
CA LEU A 122 -4.86 -2.64 6.96
C LEU A 122 -3.53 -2.30 6.26
N PHE A 123 -2.95 -3.24 5.53
CA PHE A 123 -1.69 -3.03 4.81
C PHE A 123 -1.86 -2.00 3.69
N SER A 124 -2.94 -2.14 2.93
CA SER A 124 -3.25 -1.25 1.80
C SER A 124 -3.43 0.19 2.24
N SER A 125 -4.12 0.41 3.37
CA SER A 125 -4.28 1.75 3.94
C SER A 125 -2.91 2.37 4.27
N ARG A 126 -2.04 1.65 4.97
CA ARG A 126 -0.70 2.13 5.37
C ARG A 126 0.15 2.46 4.14
N LEU A 127 0.16 1.55 3.18
CA LEU A 127 0.90 1.71 1.94
C LEU A 127 0.39 2.93 1.14
N ILE A 128 -0.93 3.12 1.02
CA ILE A 128 -1.51 4.28 0.33
C ILE A 128 -1.09 5.59 1.03
N PHE A 129 -1.13 5.66 2.36
CA PHE A 129 -0.69 6.87 3.08
C PHE A 129 0.81 7.14 2.92
N ASP A 130 1.62 6.09 3.01
CA ASP A 130 3.06 6.24 2.82
C ASP A 130 3.40 6.71 1.40
N ILE A 131 2.69 6.22 0.37
CA ILE A 131 2.96 6.59 -1.02
C ILE A 131 2.33 7.93 -1.43
N VAL A 132 1.09 8.23 -1.01
CA VAL A 132 0.38 9.46 -1.39
C VAL A 132 0.84 10.67 -0.56
N GLY A 133 1.64 10.43 0.49
CA GLY A 133 2.15 11.49 1.35
C GLY A 133 1.11 12.06 2.32
N GLU A 134 -0.10 11.50 2.35
CA GLU A 134 -1.10 11.79 3.38
C GLU A 134 -0.57 11.30 4.73
N LEU A 135 -0.36 12.22 5.67
CA LEU A 135 0.11 11.88 7.01
C LEU A 135 -0.97 11.08 7.73
N ASN A 136 -0.70 9.81 8.06
CA ASN A 136 -1.58 9.04 8.92
C ASN A 136 -1.19 9.20 10.40
N LEU A 137 -2.05 9.85 11.18
CA LEU A 137 -1.74 10.18 12.58
C LEU A 137 -1.72 8.97 13.51
N ASN A 138 -2.22 7.81 13.09
CA ASN A 138 -2.17 6.56 13.84
C ASN A 138 -0.90 5.73 13.60
N TYR A 139 -0.15 6.03 12.53
CA TYR A 139 1.02 5.22 12.16
C TYR A 139 2.29 6.03 11.93
N ALA A 140 2.19 7.35 11.71
CA ALA A 140 3.36 8.17 11.46
C ALA A 140 4.34 8.20 12.66
N GLU A 141 5.63 8.24 12.39
CA GLU A 141 6.63 8.53 13.42
C GLU A 141 6.50 9.98 13.92
N PRO A 142 6.81 10.30 15.19
CA PRO A 142 6.70 11.65 15.73
C PRO A 142 7.38 12.71 14.86
N GLN A 143 8.58 12.43 14.34
CA GLN A 143 9.36 13.35 13.51
C GLN A 143 8.65 13.65 12.18
N ARG A 144 7.89 12.69 11.64
CA ARG A 144 7.11 12.91 10.40
C ARG A 144 5.90 13.80 10.68
N ILE A 145 5.26 13.68 11.85
CA ILE A 145 4.18 14.58 12.27
C ILE A 145 4.70 16.01 12.42
N GLU A 146 5.85 16.17 13.07
CA GLU A 146 6.52 17.48 13.25
C GLU A 146 6.88 18.14 11.92
N ALA A 147 7.37 17.36 10.95
CA ALA A 147 7.75 17.88 9.65
C ALA A 147 6.54 18.29 8.78
N MET A 148 5.43 17.57 8.92
CA MET A 148 4.26 17.72 8.03
C MET A 148 3.18 18.66 8.57
N ILE A 149 3.04 18.80 9.89
CA ILE A 149 2.04 19.69 10.50
C ILE A 149 2.72 20.91 11.11
N LYS A 150 2.49 22.07 10.51
CA LYS A 150 3.01 23.35 11.01
C LYS A 150 2.53 23.58 12.44
N ASP A 151 3.44 24.05 13.28
CA ASP A 151 3.28 24.34 14.73
C ASP A 151 3.20 23.14 15.67
N ILE A 152 3.24 21.90 15.16
CA ILE A 152 3.43 20.72 16.01
C ILE A 152 4.90 20.61 16.41
N ARG A 153 5.14 20.54 17.73
CA ARG A 153 6.47 20.43 18.33
C ARG A 153 6.76 19.01 18.81
N PRO A 154 8.03 18.64 19.07
CA PRO A 154 8.41 17.29 19.45
C PRO A 154 7.69 16.72 20.69
N GLU A 155 7.29 17.57 21.62
CA GLU A 155 6.49 17.16 22.78
C GLU A 155 5.04 16.83 22.43
N THR A 156 4.48 17.53 21.45
CA THR A 156 3.09 17.34 21.00
C THR A 156 2.98 16.11 20.11
N SER A 157 3.91 15.92 19.17
CA SER A 157 3.96 14.73 18.30
C SER A 157 4.08 13.43 19.10
N ARG A 158 4.94 13.38 20.11
CA ARG A 158 5.06 12.22 21.01
C ARG A 158 3.76 11.92 21.74
N LYS A 159 3.09 12.94 22.30
CA LYS A 159 1.79 12.79 22.97
C LYS A 159 0.69 12.31 22.02
N ILE A 160 0.70 12.76 20.76
CA ILE A 160 -0.19 12.24 19.72
C ILE A 160 0.04 10.74 19.56
N CYS A 161 1.30 10.31 19.40
CA CYS A 161 1.63 8.88 19.27
C CYS A 161 1.21 8.04 20.47
N GLU A 162 1.40 8.53 21.69
CA GLU A 162 1.00 7.84 22.93
C GLU A 162 -0.51 7.65 23.08
N LYS A 163 -1.33 8.51 22.46
CA LYS A 163 -2.79 8.54 22.62
C LYS A 163 -3.57 7.90 21.48
N ARG A 164 -2.87 7.31 20.51
CA ARG A 164 -3.46 6.48 19.46
C ARG A 164 -4.26 5.31 20.05
N PRO A 165 -5.25 4.77 19.31
CA PRO A 165 -5.68 5.20 17.98
C PRO A 165 -6.62 6.40 18.01
N PHE A 166 -6.80 7.03 16.86
CA PHE A 166 -7.73 8.11 16.60
C PHE A 166 -8.66 7.74 15.45
N TYR A 167 -9.95 8.02 15.57
CA TYR A 167 -10.95 7.69 14.55
C TYR A 167 -11.22 8.84 13.57
N GLY A 168 -10.85 10.05 13.96
CA GLY A 168 -10.97 11.26 13.17
C GLY A 168 -10.39 12.45 13.92
N VAL A 169 -10.45 13.64 13.31
CA VAL A 169 -9.99 14.88 13.96
C VAL A 169 -10.82 15.20 15.21
N GLU A 170 -12.12 14.90 15.21
CA GLU A 170 -12.99 15.15 16.36
C GLU A 170 -12.63 14.25 17.54
N ASP A 171 -12.42 12.96 17.31
CA ASP A 171 -11.93 12.04 18.35
C ASP A 171 -10.57 12.50 18.89
N LEU A 172 -9.64 12.88 18.00
CA LEU A 172 -8.34 13.42 18.39
C LEU A 172 -8.48 14.66 19.28
N LEU A 173 -9.30 15.65 18.89
CA LEU A 173 -9.51 16.88 19.66
C LEU A 173 -10.34 16.65 20.93
N GLY A 174 -11.18 15.61 20.95
CA GLY A 174 -12.01 15.21 22.09
C GLY A 174 -11.24 14.49 23.19
N LYS A 175 -10.05 13.95 22.90
CA LYS A 175 -9.21 13.35 23.95
C LYS A 175 -8.74 14.39 24.95
N ARG A 176 -8.46 13.95 26.19
CA ARG A 176 -7.89 14.84 27.22
C ARG A 176 -6.44 15.19 26.87
N TRP A 177 -6.14 16.48 26.71
CA TRP A 177 -4.81 17.04 26.48
C TRP A 177 -4.43 18.01 27.62
N ASP A 178 -3.14 18.29 27.80
CA ASP A 178 -2.74 19.48 28.55
C ASP A 178 -3.08 20.75 27.77
N LYS A 179 -3.27 21.87 28.48
CA LYS A 179 -3.74 23.14 27.89
C LYS A 179 -2.91 23.59 26.68
N ASP A 180 -1.61 23.41 26.77
CA ASP A 180 -0.64 23.82 25.76
C ASP A 180 -0.70 22.95 24.51
N CYS A 181 -0.86 21.63 24.68
CA CYS A 181 -1.08 20.68 23.60
C CYS A 181 -2.46 20.90 22.96
N GLU A 182 -3.52 21.05 23.76
CA GLU A 182 -4.88 21.30 23.29
C GLU A 182 -4.95 22.56 22.42
N ALA A 183 -4.35 23.66 22.89
CA ALA A 183 -4.31 24.91 22.14
C ALA A 183 -3.53 24.77 20.81
N ARG A 184 -2.47 23.97 20.77
CA ARG A 184 -1.73 23.67 19.53
C ARG A 184 -2.58 22.85 18.56
N LEU A 185 -3.16 21.74 19.01
CA LEU A 185 -3.99 20.88 18.18
C LEU A 185 -5.17 21.65 17.58
N LYS A 186 -5.84 22.50 18.38
CA LYS A 186 -6.91 23.37 17.88
C LYS A 186 -6.44 24.36 16.81
N ARG A 187 -5.25 24.94 16.93
CA ARG A 187 -4.67 25.80 15.87
C ARG A 187 -4.33 25.03 14.60
N CYS A 188 -3.89 23.78 14.74
CA CYS A 188 -3.53 22.92 13.62
C CYS A 188 -4.74 22.21 12.98
N ARG A 189 -5.97 22.48 13.42
CA ARG A 189 -7.18 21.71 13.06
C ARG A 189 -7.33 21.46 11.55
N THR A 190 -7.22 22.48 10.70
CA THR A 190 -7.37 22.31 9.24
C THR A 190 -6.31 21.37 8.64
N GLN A 191 -5.09 21.34 9.17
CA GLN A 191 -4.06 20.40 8.73
C GLN A 191 -4.35 18.99 9.27
N LEU A 192 -4.87 18.88 10.50
CA LEU A 192 -5.28 17.61 11.10
C LEU A 192 -6.50 17.00 10.38
N GLU A 193 -7.41 17.81 9.84
CA GLU A 193 -8.54 17.39 9.00
C GLU A 193 -8.08 16.77 7.67
N GLN A 194 -6.91 17.19 7.16
CA GLN A 194 -6.30 16.63 5.95
C GLN A 194 -5.49 15.35 6.21
N CYS A 195 -5.30 14.99 7.47
CA CYS A 195 -4.60 13.76 7.84
C CYS A 195 -5.52 12.55 7.69
N SER A 196 -4.89 11.39 7.52
CA SER A 196 -5.60 10.13 7.56
C SER A 196 -5.69 9.56 8.98
N TYR A 197 -6.84 8.95 9.26
CA TYR A 197 -7.16 8.24 10.50
C TYR A 197 -7.47 6.75 10.26
N ALA A 198 -7.34 6.29 9.03
CA ALA A 198 -7.59 4.90 8.68
C ALA A 198 -6.56 3.94 9.34
N PRO A 199 -6.92 2.66 9.54
CA PRO A 199 -8.25 2.10 9.26
C PRO A 199 -9.26 2.39 10.37
N TYR A 200 -8.86 2.99 11.49
CA TYR A 200 -9.73 3.16 12.66
C TYR A 200 -10.97 3.98 12.31
N SER A 201 -10.84 5.04 11.51
CA SER A 201 -11.98 5.78 10.96
C SER A 201 -13.03 4.91 10.25
N PHE A 202 -12.63 3.78 9.65
CA PHE A 202 -13.56 2.85 9.01
C PHE A 202 -14.31 1.97 10.02
N LEU A 203 -13.69 1.66 11.15
CA LEU A 203 -14.28 0.86 12.22
C LEU A 203 -15.36 1.62 13.00
N GLU A 204 -15.21 2.93 13.16
CA GLU A 204 -16.25 3.79 13.75
C GLU A 204 -17.51 3.82 12.88
N ASN A 205 -17.35 3.99 11.56
CA ASN A 205 -18.46 3.97 10.61
C ASN A 205 -19.20 2.63 10.60
N TYR A 206 -18.49 1.51 10.73
CA TYR A 206 -19.09 0.16 10.82
C TYR A 206 -19.88 -0.06 12.12
N SER A 207 -19.46 0.57 13.21
CA SER A 207 -20.14 0.44 14.51
C SER A 207 -21.42 1.28 14.55
N ASN A 208 -21.42 2.44 13.89
CA ASN A 208 -22.57 3.34 13.81
C ASN A 208 -23.63 2.88 12.80
N SER A 209 -23.26 2.09 11.78
CA SER A 209 -24.22 1.55 10.81
C SER A 209 -25.03 0.34 11.31
N ASN A 210 -24.60 -0.30 12.41
CA ASN A 210 -25.26 -1.48 12.98
C ASN A 210 -26.23 -1.16 14.12
N ILE A 211 -26.51 0.12 14.38
CA ILE A 211 -27.41 0.55 15.47
C ILE A 211 -28.87 0.67 14.99
N ASP A 212 -29.16 0.48 13.70
CA ASP A 212 -30.52 0.65 13.14
C ASP A 212 -31.30 -0.67 12.90
N ASP A 213 -30.77 -1.83 13.34
CA ASP A 213 -31.36 -3.15 13.05
C ASP A 213 -31.60 -4.02 14.32
N THR A 214 -32.05 -3.43 15.42
CA THR A 214 -32.66 -4.21 16.52
C THR A 214 -33.89 -3.54 17.10
N ASP A 215 -34.98 -3.56 16.34
CA ASP A 215 -36.34 -3.67 16.88
C ASP A 215 -37.03 -4.82 16.15
N THR A 216 -36.86 -6.04 16.66
CA THR A 216 -37.86 -7.08 16.46
C THR A 216 -37.94 -7.89 17.75
N GLU A 217 -39.08 -7.70 18.41
CA GLU A 217 -39.50 -8.36 19.64
C GLU A 217 -39.23 -9.88 19.57
N MET A 218 -38.47 -10.39 20.55
CA MET A 218 -38.47 -11.81 20.85
C MET A 218 -39.82 -12.12 21.52
N VAL A 219 -40.76 -12.62 20.73
CA VAL A 219 -41.98 -13.26 21.24
C VAL A 219 -41.54 -14.48 22.07
N SER A 220 -41.75 -14.39 23.38
CA SER A 220 -41.65 -15.52 24.30
C SER A 220 -42.68 -16.57 23.89
N VAL A 221 -42.20 -17.75 23.49
CA VAL A 221 -43.04 -18.95 23.46
C VAL A 221 -43.04 -19.50 24.88
N ASP A 222 -44.18 -19.39 25.54
CA ASP A 222 -44.48 -20.09 26.78
C ASP A 222 -44.57 -21.60 26.45
N ASP A 223 -43.66 -22.38 27.02
CA ASP A 223 -43.81 -23.84 27.13
C ASP A 223 -44.67 -24.12 28.37
N ASP A 224 -45.96 -24.35 28.16
CA ASP A 224 -46.84 -25.02 29.12
C ASP A 224 -46.89 -26.54 28.79
N GLU A 225 -46.66 -27.32 29.86
CA GLU A 225 -46.78 -28.78 30.09
C GLU A 225 -47.28 -29.73 28.99
#